data_AF-E1Z5X8-F1
#
_entry.id   AF-E1Z5X8-F1
#
_cell.length_a   1.000
_cell.length_b   1.000
_cell.length_c   1.000
_cell.angle_alpha   90.00
_cell.angle_beta   90.00
_cell.angle_gamma   90.00
#
_symmetry.space_group_name_H-M   'P 1'
#
loop_
_entity.id
_entity.type
_entity.pdbx_description
1 polymer ?
#
loop_
_entity_poly.entity_id
_entity_poly.type
_entity_poly.pdbx_seq_one_letter_code
_entity_poly.pdbx_strand_id
1 'polypeptide(L)'
;MAAAVCAVQPLHSGSLQARGRRPVVSSVVICQQQGGGAPKSGFRVLERTGALVPQGLLVKTAKYGWRTAWQTLMTELAPQSKDGTYQRPSYSFQGRVGSPEFPLEPGRYHLYVGNACPWCHRVLLALVVSGLEGHISFSRAVDDPERASRGGWVFDGKDPVFGCRDLREVYDLLSPGFSGRCTAPLLVDRKARRAMCNESAFIARNFAELAMPPGAPPGAGSGAAGGGGGAASGGGGGAVDLYPQALRGEIDRWNDKIYDTVNNGVYKCGFSTSQAGFTRAEAALFETLAELEAVLSRQRFVCGDRFTEADLRLFPTIVRFDAVYATLFKCCRRRVADHPHLQAWLRDVQQLELPGSRMQIRDCFDLDDARRSYFQQLFPLNPGGIVPSGPTAADLGLDALTNYPNAAYNNARCEPVSSNHRLLDTWVAAARRHGVPHHKVVPWVRRKLGPAVVVLRFRGDGQLGCSVPCVLCQRELQRFDLSVHCYLGGDGAPGERQWFRGRLSDVGAPTPVLTAGQRRTLNLEPSPSQPKKPRDSHPPALKNGGRKKKKQPAPS
;
A
#
# COMPACT_ATOMS: atom_id res chain seq x y z
N MET A 1 22.26 42.99 16.15
CA MET A 1 21.96 43.20 17.59
C MET A 1 20.83 42.26 17.98
N ALA A 2 21.07 41.45 19.01
CA ALA A 2 20.13 40.75 19.91
C ALA A 2 20.65 39.32 20.17
N ALA A 3 21.38 39.18 21.28
CA ALA A 3 21.70 37.90 21.90
C ALA A 3 20.51 37.46 22.77
N ALA A 4 20.21 36.16 22.78
CA ALA A 4 19.38 35.56 23.81
C ALA A 4 20.24 34.57 24.61
N VAL A 5 20.50 34.94 25.85
CA VAL A 5 21.16 34.12 26.87
C VAL A 5 20.10 33.21 27.48
N CYS A 6 20.31 31.89 27.43
CA CYS A 6 19.67 30.96 28.36
C CYS A 6 20.75 30.47 29.34
N ALA A 7 20.66 30.94 30.57
CA ALA A 7 21.46 30.46 31.69
C ALA A 7 20.93 29.07 32.11
N VAL A 8 21.84 28.10 32.24
CA VAL A 8 21.58 26.86 32.98
C VAL A 8 22.34 26.96 34.30
N GLN A 9 21.61 27.06 35.40
CA GLN A 9 22.16 26.86 36.74
C GLN A 9 22.50 25.38 36.93
N PRO A 10 23.66 25.04 37.50
CA PRO A 10 23.85 23.78 38.19
C PRO A 10 23.62 23.96 39.69
N LEU A 11 22.65 23.21 40.23
CA LEU A 11 22.70 22.76 41.61
C LEU A 11 23.92 21.83 41.74
N HIS A 12 24.77 22.03 42.75
CA HIS A 12 25.16 21.02 43.74
C HIS A 12 26.23 21.51 44.74
N SER A 13 25.95 21.21 46.02
CA SER A 13 26.86 20.80 47.10
C SER A 13 28.25 21.44 47.28
N GLY A 14 28.47 21.95 48.49
CA GLY A 14 29.61 21.52 49.34
C GLY A 14 31.01 22.04 49.01
N SER A 15 31.48 22.95 49.88
CA SER A 15 32.88 23.27 50.25
C SER A 15 34.04 22.53 49.56
N LEU A 16 34.99 23.28 48.99
CA LEU A 16 36.38 23.37 49.47
C LEU A 16 37.24 24.29 48.58
N GLN A 17 38.22 24.91 49.24
CA GLN A 17 39.06 26.02 48.79
C GLN A 17 40.19 25.61 47.82
N ALA A 18 40.82 26.67 47.26
CA ALA A 18 42.24 26.79 46.94
C ALA A 18 42.66 26.64 45.46
N ARG A 19 42.84 27.82 44.84
CA ARG A 19 44.00 28.30 44.07
C ARG A 19 44.76 27.29 43.19
N GLY A 20 44.60 27.48 41.87
CA GLY A 20 45.75 27.68 40.98
C GLY A 20 46.15 26.54 40.05
N ARG A 21 45.45 26.42 38.90
CA ARG A 21 45.97 26.25 37.51
C ARG A 21 44.84 25.69 36.64
N ARG A 22 44.38 26.47 35.65
CA ARG A 22 43.39 26.02 34.66
C ARG A 22 44.07 25.10 33.63
N PRO A 23 43.45 24.00 33.16
CA PRO A 23 43.90 23.33 31.96
C PRO A 23 43.66 24.25 30.75
N VAL A 24 44.69 24.40 29.91
CA VAL A 24 44.61 25.11 28.62
C VAL A 24 43.95 24.16 27.62
N VAL A 25 42.73 24.49 27.17
CA VAL A 25 42.15 23.89 25.97
C VAL A 25 42.67 24.68 24.78
N SER A 26 43.61 24.13 24.03
CA SER A 26 44.34 24.82 22.96
C SER A 26 43.68 24.75 21.58
N SER A 27 42.45 24.24 21.43
CA SER A 27 41.68 24.36 20.19
C SER A 27 40.20 24.03 20.41
N VAL A 28 39.30 24.94 20.03
CA VAL A 28 37.89 24.64 19.76
C VAL A 28 37.71 24.71 18.26
N VAL A 29 37.42 23.58 17.62
CA VAL A 29 36.99 23.56 16.22
C VAL A 29 35.50 23.92 16.20
N ILE A 30 35.21 25.18 15.89
CA ILE A 30 33.84 25.62 15.57
C ILE A 30 33.59 25.24 14.12
N CYS A 31 32.86 24.16 13.89
CA CYS A 31 32.33 23.86 12.57
C CYS A 31 31.18 24.84 12.30
N GLN A 32 31.48 25.99 11.69
CA GLN A 32 30.44 26.86 11.14
C GLN A 32 29.74 26.10 10.01
N GLN A 33 28.49 25.71 10.24
CA GLN A 33 27.61 25.29 9.18
C GLN A 33 27.25 26.55 8.37
N GLN A 34 28.00 26.80 7.30
CA GLN A 34 27.61 27.79 6.30
C GLN A 34 26.34 27.29 5.59
N GLY A 35 25.34 28.17 5.47
CA GLY A 35 24.26 28.00 4.49
C GLY A 35 22.82 28.04 5.01
N GLY A 36 22.50 28.82 6.05
CA GLY A 36 21.12 29.22 6.28
C GLY A 36 20.75 30.37 5.35
N GLY A 37 20.15 30.09 4.19
CA GLY A 37 19.61 31.13 3.31
C GLY A 37 18.70 32.08 4.09
N ALA A 38 18.80 33.39 3.83
CA ALA A 38 17.94 34.38 4.47
C ALA A 38 16.47 33.95 4.32
N PRO A 39 15.65 34.05 5.39
CA PRO A 39 14.24 33.69 5.31
C PRO A 39 13.61 34.47 4.17
N LYS A 40 12.89 33.77 3.28
CA LYS A 40 12.13 34.42 2.19
C LYS A 40 11.22 35.45 2.86
N SER A 41 11.54 36.73 2.76
CA SER A 41 10.68 37.78 3.26
C SER A 41 9.40 37.69 2.42
N GLY A 42 8.27 37.39 3.06
CA GLY A 42 6.98 37.42 2.37
C GLY A 42 6.78 38.78 1.70
N PHE A 43 5.83 38.89 0.78
CA PHE A 43 5.61 40.12 -0.01
C PHE A 43 5.34 41.40 0.81
N ARG A 44 5.29 41.32 2.16
CA ARG A 44 5.06 42.42 3.11
C ARG A 44 3.86 43.26 2.71
N VAL A 45 2.85 42.65 2.09
CA VAL A 45 1.68 43.36 1.56
C VAL A 45 0.99 44.13 2.67
N LEU A 46 0.82 43.53 3.85
CA LEU A 46 0.20 44.18 5.01
C LEU A 46 1.00 45.40 5.51
N GLU A 47 2.34 45.31 5.53
CA GLU A 47 3.21 46.42 5.92
C GLU A 47 3.24 47.52 4.84
N ARG A 48 3.24 47.15 3.56
CA ARG A 48 3.28 48.08 2.41
C ARG A 48 1.95 48.80 2.16
N THR A 49 0.83 48.15 2.49
CA THR A 49 -0.52 48.70 2.25
C THR A 49 -1.14 49.32 3.49
N GLY A 50 -0.58 49.09 4.68
CA GLY A 50 -1.09 49.63 5.95
C GLY A 50 -1.10 51.16 6.03
N ALA A 51 -0.31 51.85 5.19
CA ALA A 51 -0.33 53.31 5.06
C ALA A 51 -1.51 53.85 4.22
N LEU A 52 -2.17 53.01 3.40
CA LEU A 52 -3.21 53.40 2.44
C LEU A 52 -4.58 52.79 2.74
N VAL A 53 -4.61 51.59 3.34
CA VAL A 53 -5.85 50.89 3.69
C VAL A 53 -5.73 50.34 5.10
N PRO A 54 -6.73 50.56 5.99
CA PRO A 54 -6.70 49.97 7.32
C PRO A 54 -6.50 48.45 7.24
N GLN A 55 -5.50 47.95 7.96
CA GLN A 55 -5.14 46.52 7.96
C GLN A 55 -6.35 45.62 8.26
N GLY A 56 -7.23 46.05 9.17
CA GLY A 56 -8.46 45.31 9.49
C GLY A 56 -9.40 45.12 8.30
N LEU A 57 -9.51 46.13 7.42
CA LEU A 57 -10.33 46.04 6.21
C LEU A 57 -9.71 45.07 5.20
N LEU A 58 -8.40 45.15 4.97
CA LEU A 58 -7.68 44.21 4.10
C LEU A 58 -7.85 42.76 4.57
N VAL A 59 -7.66 42.51 5.86
CA VAL A 59 -7.81 41.18 6.46
C VAL A 59 -9.26 40.69 6.33
N LYS A 60 -10.26 41.55 6.58
CA LYS A 60 -11.68 41.19 6.48
C LYS A 60 -12.05 40.83 5.03
N THR A 61 -11.62 41.62 4.06
CA THR A 61 -11.86 41.38 2.63
C THR A 61 -11.17 40.10 2.15
N ALA A 62 -9.91 39.88 2.54
CA ALA A 62 -9.19 38.65 2.20
C ALA A 62 -9.84 37.41 2.81
N LYS A 63 -10.25 37.47 4.09
CA LYS A 63 -11.01 36.40 4.75
C LYS A 63 -12.32 36.11 4.05
N TYR A 64 -13.05 37.16 3.64
CA TYR A 64 -14.30 37.02 2.90
C TYR A 64 -14.07 36.34 1.55
N GLY A 65 -13.13 36.83 0.74
CA GLY A 65 -12.80 36.24 -0.56
C GLY A 65 -12.37 34.78 -0.46
N TRP A 66 -11.48 34.47 0.50
CA TRP A 66 -11.05 33.10 0.77
C TRP A 66 -12.21 32.20 1.18
N ARG A 67 -13.05 32.64 2.12
CA ARG A 67 -14.20 31.87 2.59
C ARG A 67 -15.18 31.58 1.45
N THR A 68 -15.46 32.56 0.60
CA THR A 68 -16.35 32.39 -0.55
C THR A 68 -15.77 31.37 -1.53
N ALA A 69 -14.50 31.51 -1.92
CA ALA A 69 -13.83 30.55 -2.80
C ALA A 69 -13.83 29.13 -2.21
N TRP A 70 -13.51 29.00 -0.93
CA TRP A 70 -13.53 27.73 -0.22
C TRP A 70 -14.93 27.11 -0.20
N GLN A 71 -15.98 27.88 0.09
CA GLN A 71 -17.37 27.36 0.10
C GLN A 71 -17.82 26.85 -1.27
N THR A 72 -17.48 27.56 -2.35
CA THR A 72 -17.78 27.11 -3.72
C THR A 72 -17.08 25.79 -4.01
N LEU A 73 -15.77 25.71 -3.77
CA LEU A 73 -14.97 24.50 -4.02
C LEU A 73 -15.42 23.30 -3.17
N MET A 74 -15.81 23.54 -1.91
CA MET A 74 -16.36 22.51 -1.04
C MET A 74 -17.68 21.94 -1.55
N THR A 75 -18.55 22.79 -2.13
CA THR A 75 -19.84 22.36 -2.68
C THR A 75 -19.65 21.45 -3.90
N GLU A 76 -18.64 21.70 -4.72
CA GLU A 76 -18.26 20.85 -5.85
C GLU A 76 -17.65 19.52 -5.39
N LEU A 77 -16.75 19.56 -4.39
CA LEU A 77 -16.13 18.36 -3.83
C LEU A 77 -17.18 17.42 -3.23
N ALA A 78 -18.10 17.98 -2.45
CA ALA A 78 -19.07 17.26 -1.63
C ALA A 78 -20.46 17.92 -1.76
N PRO A 79 -21.34 17.40 -2.65
CA PRO A 79 -22.68 17.94 -2.84
C PRO A 79 -23.42 18.03 -1.51
N GLN A 80 -24.12 19.13 -1.27
CA GLN A 80 -24.75 19.41 0.02
C GLN A 80 -26.27 19.49 -0.08
N SER A 81 -26.94 19.08 0.99
CA SER A 81 -28.33 19.42 1.28
C SER A 81 -28.50 20.91 1.56
N LYS A 82 -29.75 21.40 1.60
CA LYS A 82 -30.06 22.80 1.93
C LYS A 82 -29.52 23.26 3.29
N ASP A 83 -29.35 22.35 4.24
CA ASP A 83 -28.79 22.62 5.57
C ASP A 83 -27.26 22.44 5.66
N GLY A 84 -26.58 22.25 4.52
CA GLY A 84 -25.12 22.17 4.42
C GLY A 84 -24.53 20.81 4.78
N THR A 85 -25.35 19.76 4.85
CA THR A 85 -24.88 18.39 5.11
C THR A 85 -24.52 17.68 3.81
N TYR A 86 -23.44 16.90 3.83
CA TYR A 86 -23.01 16.14 2.67
C TYR A 86 -24.05 15.10 2.23
N GLN A 87 -24.40 15.10 0.94
CA GLN A 87 -25.21 14.09 0.26
C GLN A 87 -24.39 13.34 -0.79
N ARG A 88 -24.35 12.01 -0.65
CA ARG A 88 -23.66 11.13 -1.60
C ARG A 88 -24.56 10.86 -2.82
N PRO A 89 -24.07 11.03 -4.06
CA PRO A 89 -24.84 10.71 -5.27
C PRO A 89 -25.27 9.24 -5.35
N SER A 90 -26.39 8.96 -6.03
CA SER A 90 -26.90 7.60 -6.28
C SER A 90 -26.24 6.94 -7.51
N TYR A 91 -26.28 5.61 -7.57
CA TYR A 91 -25.51 4.77 -8.50
C TYR A 91 -26.37 4.14 -9.60
N SER A 92 -25.82 4.01 -10.81
CA SER A 92 -26.57 3.64 -12.03
C SER A 92 -26.45 2.17 -12.44
N PHE A 93 -25.51 1.40 -11.85
CA PHE A 93 -25.21 0.03 -12.29
C PHE A 93 -25.58 -0.99 -11.22
N GLN A 94 -26.43 -1.97 -11.58
CA GLN A 94 -27.00 -2.97 -10.67
C GLN A 94 -26.63 -4.42 -11.04
N GLY A 95 -25.56 -4.61 -11.82
CA GLY A 95 -25.07 -5.93 -12.19
C GLY A 95 -24.60 -6.72 -10.95
N ARG A 96 -24.99 -7.99 -10.88
CA ARG A 96 -24.74 -8.87 -9.74
C ARG A 96 -24.07 -10.16 -10.19
N VAL A 97 -22.91 -10.49 -9.63
CA VAL A 97 -22.20 -11.74 -9.91
C VAL A 97 -22.96 -12.92 -9.31
N GLY A 98 -22.95 -14.06 -10.00
CA GLY A 98 -23.71 -15.25 -9.66
C GLY A 98 -25.17 -15.24 -10.14
N SER A 99 -25.63 -14.19 -10.81
CA SER A 99 -26.95 -14.18 -11.45
C SER A 99 -26.93 -15.02 -12.75
N PRO A 100 -28.10 -15.41 -13.30
CA PRO A 100 -28.16 -16.09 -14.60
C PRO A 100 -27.48 -15.33 -15.75
N GLU A 101 -27.53 -13.99 -15.74
CA GLU A 101 -26.86 -13.13 -16.73
C GLU A 101 -25.33 -13.07 -16.49
N PHE A 102 -24.91 -13.19 -15.24
CA PHE A 102 -23.53 -13.02 -14.79
C PHE A 102 -23.06 -14.18 -13.90
N PRO A 103 -22.97 -15.41 -14.42
CA PRO A 103 -22.46 -16.55 -13.66
C PRO A 103 -21.02 -16.32 -13.20
N LEU A 104 -20.68 -16.83 -12.01
CA LEU A 104 -19.34 -16.75 -11.43
C LEU A 104 -18.34 -17.61 -12.23
N GLU A 105 -17.74 -17.03 -13.25
CA GLU A 105 -16.72 -17.65 -14.10
C GLU A 105 -15.31 -17.09 -13.75
N PRO A 106 -14.32 -17.94 -13.40
CA PRO A 106 -12.96 -17.48 -13.15
C PRO A 106 -12.38 -16.67 -14.31
N GLY A 107 -11.84 -15.48 -13.99
CA GLY A 107 -11.23 -14.60 -14.98
C GLY A 107 -12.22 -13.75 -15.79
N ARG A 108 -13.54 -13.90 -15.61
CA ARG A 108 -14.55 -13.05 -16.27
C ARG A 108 -14.64 -11.65 -15.66
N TYR A 109 -14.48 -11.53 -14.34
CA TYR A 109 -14.68 -10.28 -13.63
C TYR A 109 -13.37 -9.62 -13.23
N HIS A 110 -13.39 -8.28 -13.21
CA HIS A 110 -12.30 -7.48 -12.68
C HIS A 110 -12.83 -6.37 -11.77
N LEU A 111 -12.09 -6.07 -10.72
CA LEU A 111 -12.40 -5.05 -9.74
C LEU A 111 -11.33 -3.95 -9.75
N TYR A 112 -11.73 -2.70 -9.98
CA TYR A 112 -10.86 -1.54 -9.78
C TYR A 112 -11.11 -0.95 -8.40
N VAL A 113 -10.04 -0.79 -7.62
CA VAL A 113 -10.06 -0.24 -6.25
C VAL A 113 -8.96 0.80 -6.09
N GLY A 114 -9.08 1.66 -5.08
CA GLY A 114 -8.04 2.60 -4.67
C GLY A 114 -7.72 2.49 -3.19
N ASN A 115 -6.44 2.52 -2.82
CA ASN A 115 -6.01 2.25 -1.43
C ASN A 115 -6.58 3.26 -0.42
N ALA A 116 -6.57 4.55 -0.76
CA ALA A 116 -7.07 5.59 0.13
C ALA A 116 -8.57 5.44 0.46
N CYS A 117 -9.37 4.99 -0.51
CA CYS A 117 -10.82 4.98 -0.41
C CYS A 117 -11.35 3.88 0.53
N PRO A 118 -12.12 4.21 1.59
CA PRO A 118 -12.66 3.22 2.53
C PRO A 118 -13.73 2.34 1.87
N TRP A 119 -14.44 2.85 0.87
CA TRP A 119 -15.41 2.09 0.08
C TRP A 119 -14.73 1.04 -0.80
N CYS A 120 -13.56 1.34 -1.35
CA CYS A 120 -12.73 0.38 -2.07
C CYS A 120 -12.17 -0.68 -1.12
N HIS A 121 -11.67 -0.24 0.05
CA HIS A 121 -11.16 -1.14 1.07
C HIS A 121 -12.24 -2.14 1.53
N ARG A 122 -13.47 -1.69 1.77
CA ARG A 122 -14.63 -2.57 2.05
C ARG A 122 -14.79 -3.68 1.01
N VAL A 123 -14.83 -3.31 -0.27
CA VAL A 123 -15.05 -4.29 -1.34
C VAL A 123 -13.87 -5.25 -1.48
N LEU A 124 -12.64 -4.76 -1.31
CA LEU A 124 -11.46 -5.63 -1.32
C LEU A 124 -11.47 -6.61 -0.13
N LEU A 125 -11.87 -6.16 1.06
CA LEU A 125 -12.07 -7.06 2.20
C LEU A 125 -13.14 -8.10 1.90
N ALA A 126 -14.29 -7.70 1.35
CA ALA A 126 -15.34 -8.64 0.98
C ALA A 126 -14.86 -9.66 -0.05
N LEU A 127 -14.05 -9.24 -1.03
CA LEU A 127 -13.45 -10.14 -2.01
C LEU A 127 -12.57 -11.20 -1.34
N VAL A 128 -11.67 -10.78 -0.46
CA VAL A 128 -10.66 -11.63 0.18
C VAL A 128 -11.27 -12.53 1.27
N VAL A 129 -12.12 -11.97 2.14
CA VAL A 129 -12.77 -12.74 3.23
C VAL A 129 -13.75 -13.78 2.68
N SER A 130 -14.38 -13.49 1.54
CA SER A 130 -15.29 -14.43 0.88
C SER A 130 -14.56 -15.49 0.03
N GLY A 131 -13.23 -15.45 -0.07
CA GLY A 131 -12.42 -16.41 -0.83
C GLY A 131 -12.56 -16.30 -2.35
N LEU A 132 -12.92 -15.12 -2.87
CA LEU A 132 -13.22 -14.90 -4.29
C LEU A 132 -12.02 -14.40 -5.11
N GLU A 133 -10.85 -14.21 -4.49
CA GLU A 133 -9.63 -13.73 -5.18
C GLU A 133 -9.07 -14.70 -6.24
N GLY A 134 -9.56 -15.96 -6.26
CA GLY A 134 -9.30 -16.93 -7.32
C GLY A 134 -10.15 -16.72 -8.57
N HIS A 135 -11.30 -16.03 -8.46
CA HIS A 135 -12.29 -15.90 -9.52
C HIS A 135 -12.38 -14.46 -10.05
N ILE A 136 -12.24 -13.48 -9.16
CA ILE A 136 -12.33 -12.06 -9.48
C ILE A 136 -10.95 -11.43 -9.29
N SER A 137 -10.37 -10.96 -10.39
CA SER A 137 -9.10 -10.23 -10.38
C SER A 137 -9.29 -8.77 -9.96
N PHE A 138 -8.25 -8.10 -9.47
CA PHE A 138 -8.35 -6.67 -9.12
C PHE A 138 -7.09 -5.87 -9.49
N SER A 139 -7.26 -4.56 -9.68
CA SER A 139 -6.19 -3.59 -9.87
C SER A 139 -6.36 -2.41 -8.92
N ARG A 140 -5.22 -1.88 -8.43
CA ARG A 140 -5.19 -0.69 -7.58
C ARG A 140 -4.89 0.55 -8.41
N ALA A 141 -5.76 1.54 -8.34
CA ALA A 141 -5.53 2.89 -8.83
C ALA A 141 -4.91 3.76 -7.73
N VAL A 142 -4.11 4.73 -8.17
CA VAL A 142 -3.52 5.78 -7.32
C VAL A 142 -4.44 6.99 -7.38
N ASP A 143 -4.58 7.67 -6.24
CA ASP A 143 -5.33 8.93 -6.13
C ASP A 143 -4.41 10.10 -6.50
N ASP A 144 -4.58 10.62 -7.70
CA ASP A 144 -3.81 11.70 -8.31
C ASP A 144 -4.73 12.49 -9.28
N PRO A 145 -5.53 13.44 -8.77
CA PRO A 145 -6.41 14.28 -9.58
C PRO A 145 -5.66 15.23 -10.52
N GLU A 146 -4.38 15.51 -10.28
CA GLU A 146 -3.57 16.34 -11.17
C GLU A 146 -3.16 15.59 -12.43
N ARG A 147 -2.97 14.27 -12.32
CA ARG A 147 -2.65 13.38 -13.46
C ARG A 147 -3.88 12.82 -14.16
N ALA A 148 -5.01 12.68 -13.47
CA ALA A 148 -6.23 12.11 -14.03
C ALA A 148 -6.80 13.00 -15.14
N SER A 149 -7.34 12.41 -16.21
CA SER A 149 -8.07 13.19 -17.23
C SER A 149 -9.32 13.85 -16.65
N ARG A 150 -10.00 13.16 -15.73
CA ARG A 150 -11.13 13.66 -14.93
C ARG A 150 -11.38 12.75 -13.72
N GLY A 151 -11.60 13.34 -12.55
CA GLY A 151 -11.72 12.60 -11.28
C GLY A 151 -10.37 12.52 -10.57
N GLY A 152 -10.08 11.40 -9.90
CA GLY A 152 -8.83 11.25 -9.13
C GLY A 152 -8.07 9.94 -9.38
N TRP A 153 -8.67 8.94 -10.03
CA TRP A 153 -8.08 7.59 -10.06
C TRP A 153 -7.28 7.33 -11.32
N VAL A 154 -5.96 7.16 -11.18
CA VAL A 154 -5.02 6.89 -12.26
C VAL A 154 -4.32 5.54 -12.08
N PHE A 155 -3.83 4.97 -13.17
CA PHE A 155 -3.00 3.76 -13.12
C PHE A 155 -1.51 4.13 -13.31
N ASP A 156 -0.62 3.32 -12.74
CA ASP A 156 0.81 3.43 -13.02
C ASP A 156 1.12 2.76 -14.36
N GLY A 157 1.01 3.55 -15.42
CA GLY A 157 1.03 3.09 -16.80
C GLY A 157 -0.38 2.86 -17.32
N LYS A 158 -0.63 1.68 -17.90
CA LYS A 158 -1.94 1.28 -18.41
C LYS A 158 -2.50 0.14 -17.60
N ASP A 159 -3.81 0.14 -17.40
CA ASP A 159 -4.51 -0.95 -16.72
C ASP A 159 -4.36 -2.26 -17.51
N PRO A 160 -4.25 -3.42 -16.83
CA PRO A 160 -3.96 -4.69 -17.47
C PRO A 160 -5.16 -5.30 -18.21
N VAL A 161 -6.36 -4.75 -18.08
CA VAL A 161 -7.59 -5.31 -18.64
C VAL A 161 -7.97 -4.65 -19.94
N PHE A 162 -7.96 -3.31 -19.98
CA PHE A 162 -8.42 -2.55 -21.15
C PHE A 162 -7.35 -1.61 -21.73
N GLY A 163 -6.20 -1.47 -21.09
CA GLY A 163 -5.13 -0.59 -21.56
C GLY A 163 -5.41 0.90 -21.35
N CYS A 164 -6.33 1.23 -20.44
CA CYS A 164 -6.72 2.57 -20.04
C CYS A 164 -5.68 3.19 -19.09
N ARG A 165 -5.50 4.51 -19.16
CA ARG A 165 -4.54 5.27 -18.33
C ARG A 165 -5.12 5.66 -16.97
N ASP A 166 -6.43 5.83 -16.90
CA ASP A 166 -7.15 6.21 -15.71
C ASP A 166 -8.53 5.53 -15.65
N LEU A 167 -9.21 5.66 -14.52
CA LEU A 167 -10.52 5.05 -14.33
C LEU A 167 -11.58 5.69 -15.23
N ARG A 168 -11.42 6.96 -15.61
CA ARG A 168 -12.36 7.66 -16.48
C ARG A 168 -12.43 6.99 -17.85
N GLU A 169 -11.28 6.68 -18.45
CA GLU A 169 -11.20 5.96 -19.72
C GLU A 169 -11.89 4.58 -19.64
N VAL A 170 -11.83 3.90 -18.49
CA VAL A 170 -12.56 2.64 -18.28
C VAL A 170 -14.08 2.87 -18.31
N TYR A 171 -14.59 3.92 -17.66
CA TYR A 171 -16.01 4.27 -17.72
C TYR A 171 -16.45 4.65 -19.13
N ASP A 172 -15.69 5.50 -19.83
CA ASP A 172 -16.02 5.92 -21.19
C ASP A 172 -16.05 4.72 -22.16
N LEU A 173 -15.14 3.76 -21.98
CA LEU A 173 -15.08 2.54 -22.78
C LEU A 173 -16.25 1.58 -22.51
N LEU A 174 -16.59 1.36 -21.24
CA LEU A 174 -17.54 0.32 -20.81
C LEU A 174 -18.97 0.85 -20.64
N SER A 175 -19.15 2.17 -20.64
CA SER A 175 -20.44 2.83 -20.48
C SER A 175 -20.45 4.16 -21.25
N PRO A 176 -20.41 4.11 -22.60
CA PRO A 176 -20.42 5.31 -23.43
C PRO A 176 -21.60 6.23 -23.09
N GLY A 177 -21.33 7.52 -22.90
CA GLY A 177 -22.35 8.51 -22.54
C GLY A 177 -22.64 8.63 -21.04
N PHE A 178 -21.96 7.86 -20.17
CA PHE A 178 -22.09 8.02 -18.72
C PHE A 178 -21.63 9.42 -18.26
N SER A 179 -22.54 10.15 -17.61
CA SER A 179 -22.33 11.53 -17.16
C SER A 179 -22.10 11.67 -15.65
N GLY A 180 -22.19 10.57 -14.89
CA GLY A 180 -21.99 10.55 -13.45
C GLY A 180 -20.52 10.63 -13.01
N ARG A 181 -20.29 10.60 -11.69
CA ARG A 181 -18.93 10.54 -11.12
C ARG A 181 -18.31 9.16 -11.41
N CYS A 182 -17.12 9.15 -12.00
CA CYS A 182 -16.36 7.93 -12.28
C CYS A 182 -15.64 7.46 -11.00
N THR A 183 -16.39 6.83 -10.09
CA THR A 183 -15.89 6.42 -8.77
C THR A 183 -15.31 5.01 -8.77
N ALA A 184 -14.33 4.78 -7.91
CA ALA A 184 -13.98 3.44 -7.41
C ALA A 184 -14.70 3.19 -6.06
N PRO A 185 -15.05 1.94 -5.70
CA PRO A 185 -14.77 0.71 -6.43
C PRO A 185 -15.60 0.61 -7.72
N LEU A 186 -15.08 -0.08 -8.74
CA LEU A 186 -15.78 -0.40 -9.97
C LEU A 186 -15.59 -1.87 -10.30
N LEU A 187 -16.68 -2.64 -10.27
CA LEU A 187 -16.73 -4.00 -10.76
C LEU A 187 -17.10 -3.98 -12.25
N VAL A 188 -16.40 -4.78 -13.06
CA VAL A 188 -16.63 -4.89 -14.50
C VAL A 188 -16.72 -6.34 -14.95
N ASP A 189 -17.49 -6.58 -16.01
CA ASP A 189 -17.50 -7.84 -16.74
C ASP A 189 -16.62 -7.70 -18.00
N ARG A 190 -15.54 -8.49 -18.07
CA ARG A 190 -14.58 -8.46 -19.18
C ARG A 190 -15.15 -9.11 -20.44
N LYS A 191 -16.00 -10.12 -20.28
CA LYS A 191 -16.62 -10.89 -21.36
C LYS A 191 -17.71 -10.06 -22.03
N ALA A 192 -18.59 -9.45 -21.23
CA ALA A 192 -19.63 -8.56 -21.71
C ALA A 192 -19.14 -7.13 -22.00
N ARG A 193 -17.90 -6.80 -21.62
CA ARG A 193 -17.27 -5.47 -21.75
C ARG A 193 -18.16 -4.33 -21.22
N ARG A 194 -18.66 -4.48 -20.00
CA ARG A 194 -19.54 -3.48 -19.35
C ARG A 194 -19.17 -3.22 -17.90
N ALA A 195 -19.48 -2.01 -17.42
CA ALA A 195 -19.52 -1.71 -16.01
C ALA A 195 -20.67 -2.48 -15.34
N MET A 196 -20.39 -3.13 -14.22
CA MET A 196 -21.34 -3.98 -13.51
C MET A 196 -21.95 -3.26 -12.32
N CYS A 197 -21.11 -2.75 -11.43
CA CYS A 197 -21.54 -2.06 -10.23
C CYS A 197 -20.42 -1.16 -9.71
N ASN A 198 -20.79 0.00 -9.18
CA ASN A 198 -19.89 0.91 -8.47
C ASN A 198 -20.41 1.32 -7.08
N GLU A 199 -21.42 0.61 -6.56
CA GLU A 199 -21.88 0.76 -5.18
C GLU A 199 -21.23 -0.28 -4.28
N SER A 200 -20.28 0.17 -3.46
CA SER A 200 -19.51 -0.64 -2.51
C SER A 200 -20.34 -1.53 -1.59
N ALA A 201 -21.48 -1.06 -1.07
CA ALA A 201 -22.31 -1.85 -0.17
C ALA A 201 -22.98 -3.01 -0.91
N PHE A 202 -23.46 -2.77 -2.12
CA PHE A 202 -24.05 -3.79 -2.98
C PHE A 202 -23.02 -4.83 -3.42
N ILE A 203 -21.82 -4.39 -3.85
CA ILE A 203 -20.75 -5.31 -4.24
C ILE A 203 -20.30 -6.16 -3.04
N ALA A 204 -20.09 -5.53 -1.87
CA ALA A 204 -19.66 -6.25 -0.67
C ALA A 204 -20.70 -7.30 -0.25
N ARG A 205 -22.00 -6.95 -0.24
CA ARG A 205 -23.09 -7.90 0.02
C ARG A 205 -23.10 -9.04 -1.00
N ASN A 206 -22.98 -8.72 -2.29
CA ASN A 206 -22.96 -9.73 -3.34
C ASN A 206 -21.80 -10.72 -3.16
N PHE A 207 -20.61 -10.25 -2.78
CA PHE A 207 -19.47 -11.11 -2.49
C PHE A 207 -19.68 -11.95 -1.22
N ALA A 208 -20.22 -11.35 -0.15
CA ALA A 208 -20.57 -12.06 1.08
C ALA A 208 -21.55 -13.22 0.83
N GLU A 209 -22.55 -13.02 -0.02
CA GLU A 209 -23.53 -14.06 -0.39
C GLU A 209 -22.95 -15.15 -1.33
N LEU A 210 -21.79 -14.89 -1.93
CA LEU A 210 -21.04 -15.83 -2.77
C LEU A 210 -19.88 -16.49 -2.02
N ALA A 211 -19.80 -16.35 -0.70
CA ALA A 211 -18.66 -16.82 0.09
C ALA A 211 -18.36 -18.31 -0.14
N MET A 212 -17.07 -18.60 -0.33
CA MET A 212 -16.56 -19.93 -0.65
C MET A 212 -15.75 -20.50 0.51
N PRO A 213 -15.72 -21.83 0.69
CA PRO A 213 -14.84 -22.45 1.69
C PRO A 213 -13.35 -22.27 1.33
N PRO A 214 -12.47 -22.16 2.34
CA PRO A 214 -11.02 -22.11 2.17
C PRO A 214 -10.49 -23.16 1.19
N GLY A 215 -9.72 -22.73 0.19
CA GLY A 215 -9.09 -23.64 -0.78
C GLY A 215 -10.00 -24.20 -1.87
N ALA A 216 -11.24 -23.71 -2.00
CA ALA A 216 -12.12 -24.09 -3.11
C ALA A 216 -11.45 -23.78 -4.48
N PRO A 217 -11.37 -24.76 -5.41
CA PRO A 217 -10.76 -24.53 -6.70
C PRO A 217 -11.60 -23.54 -7.55
N PRO A 218 -10.97 -22.77 -8.46
CA PRO A 218 -11.69 -21.94 -9.41
C PRO A 218 -12.68 -22.78 -10.22
N GLY A 219 -13.97 -22.42 -10.19
CA GLY A 219 -15.03 -23.13 -10.89
C GLY A 219 -15.86 -24.13 -10.06
N ALA A 220 -15.56 -24.33 -8.78
CA ALA A 220 -16.53 -24.89 -7.85
C ALA A 220 -17.70 -23.90 -7.74
N GLY A 221 -18.78 -24.14 -8.47
CA GLY A 221 -19.97 -23.31 -8.39
C GLY A 221 -20.56 -23.35 -6.98
N SER A 222 -21.14 -22.23 -6.54
CA SER A 222 -22.09 -22.23 -5.43
C SER A 222 -23.36 -22.95 -5.89
N GLY A 223 -23.33 -24.28 -5.89
CA GLY A 223 -24.56 -25.06 -5.94
C GLY A 223 -25.37 -24.68 -4.71
N ALA A 224 -26.38 -23.83 -4.91
CA ALA A 224 -27.41 -23.41 -3.95
C ALA A 224 -26.96 -23.45 -2.47
N ALA A 225 -26.59 -22.29 -1.91
CA ALA A 225 -26.53 -22.11 -0.47
C ALA A 225 -27.95 -22.21 0.13
N GLY A 226 -28.44 -23.43 0.25
CA GLY A 226 -29.56 -23.82 1.09
C GLY A 226 -29.01 -24.48 2.36
N GLY A 227 -29.22 -23.81 3.49
CA GLY A 227 -29.34 -24.39 4.83
C GLY A 227 -28.19 -25.28 5.35
N GLY A 228 -27.39 -24.74 6.26
CA GLY A 228 -26.55 -25.58 7.12
C GLY A 228 -25.64 -24.76 8.02
N GLY A 229 -26.07 -24.51 9.26
CA GLY A 229 -25.30 -23.77 10.26
C GLY A 229 -23.96 -24.43 10.56
N GLY A 230 -22.89 -23.70 10.32
CA GLY A 230 -21.54 -24.02 10.80
C GLY A 230 -21.05 -22.91 11.72
N ALA A 231 -20.88 -23.23 13.00
CA ALA A 231 -20.24 -22.34 13.95
C ALA A 231 -18.75 -22.24 13.65
N ALA A 232 -18.25 -21.04 13.39
CA ALA A 232 -16.82 -20.78 13.49
C ALA A 232 -16.46 -20.59 14.97
N SER A 233 -16.48 -21.69 15.73
CA SER A 233 -15.72 -21.82 16.96
C SER A 233 -14.45 -22.60 16.63
N GLY A 234 -13.28 -21.99 16.89
CA GLY A 234 -11.96 -22.61 17.02
C GLY A 234 -11.65 -23.86 16.17
N GLY A 235 -10.93 -23.65 15.05
CA GLY A 235 -10.21 -24.71 14.35
C GLY A 235 -11.03 -25.54 13.36
N GLY A 236 -10.98 -25.18 12.07
CA GLY A 236 -11.48 -26.04 10.98
C GLY A 236 -12.03 -25.28 9.77
N GLY A 237 -11.19 -25.12 8.74
CA GLY A 237 -11.40 -24.87 7.29
C GLY A 237 -12.76 -24.55 6.65
N GLY A 238 -13.73 -23.91 7.31
CA GLY A 238 -15.01 -23.47 6.73
C GLY A 238 -14.98 -22.05 6.16
N ALA A 239 -15.88 -21.75 5.19
CA ALA A 239 -16.09 -20.41 4.66
C ALA A 239 -16.52 -19.43 5.77
N VAL A 240 -16.07 -18.18 5.73
CA VAL A 240 -16.59 -17.13 6.62
C VAL A 240 -17.95 -16.68 6.09
N ASP A 241 -19.04 -17.12 6.73
CA ASP A 241 -20.39 -16.61 6.44
C ASP A 241 -20.56 -15.20 7.03
N LEU A 242 -20.46 -14.20 6.16
CA LEU A 242 -20.54 -12.78 6.52
C LEU A 242 -21.98 -12.28 6.71
N TYR A 243 -23.00 -13.03 6.25
CA TYR A 243 -24.41 -12.63 6.34
C TYR A 243 -25.36 -13.80 6.67
N PRO A 244 -25.12 -14.47 7.81
CA PRO A 244 -25.89 -15.63 8.22
C PRO A 244 -27.36 -15.28 8.45
N GLN A 245 -28.26 -16.17 8.04
CA GLN A 245 -29.71 -15.94 8.08
C GLN A 245 -30.22 -15.47 9.44
N ALA A 246 -29.70 -16.05 10.54
CA ALA A 246 -30.11 -15.73 11.90
C ALA A 246 -29.74 -14.30 12.35
N LEU A 247 -28.70 -13.70 11.77
CA LEU A 247 -28.21 -12.36 12.18
C LEU A 247 -28.58 -11.26 11.19
N ARG A 248 -29.28 -11.57 10.08
CA ARG A 248 -29.52 -10.59 9.00
C ARG A 248 -30.17 -9.29 9.49
N GLY A 249 -31.23 -9.41 10.31
CA GLY A 249 -31.92 -8.24 10.84
C GLY A 249 -31.03 -7.36 11.73
N GLU A 250 -30.14 -7.97 12.52
CA GLU A 250 -29.19 -7.24 13.35
C GLU A 250 -28.06 -6.60 12.52
N ILE A 251 -27.52 -7.35 11.55
CA ILE A 251 -26.49 -6.87 10.61
C ILE A 251 -27.02 -5.67 9.83
N ASP A 252 -28.25 -5.72 9.32
CA ASP A 252 -28.84 -4.63 8.53
C ASP A 252 -29.09 -3.39 9.39
N ARG A 253 -29.63 -3.57 10.61
CA ARG A 253 -29.78 -2.48 11.58
C ARG A 253 -28.45 -1.77 11.87
N TRP A 254 -27.39 -2.54 12.14
CA TRP A 254 -26.07 -1.98 12.38
C TRP A 254 -25.48 -1.33 11.13
N ASN A 255 -25.62 -1.96 9.98
CA ASN A 255 -25.11 -1.45 8.71
C ASN A 255 -25.69 -0.10 8.32
N ASP A 256 -26.99 0.10 8.55
CA ASP A 256 -27.67 1.36 8.28
C ASP A 256 -27.17 2.45 9.24
N LYS A 257 -27.12 2.16 10.53
CA LYS A 257 -26.64 3.10 11.55
C LYS A 257 -25.17 3.46 11.36
N ILE A 258 -24.30 2.46 11.19
CA ILE A 258 -22.86 2.62 10.96
C ILE A 258 -22.63 3.39 9.66
N TYR A 259 -23.36 3.11 8.59
CA TYR A 259 -23.23 3.86 7.36
C TYR A 259 -23.57 5.34 7.58
N ASP A 260 -24.73 5.64 8.15
CA ASP A 260 -25.20 7.02 8.25
C ASP A 260 -24.36 7.88 9.22
N THR A 261 -24.01 7.31 10.37
CA THR A 261 -23.42 8.05 11.50
C THR A 261 -21.91 7.88 11.65
N VAL A 262 -21.32 6.82 11.09
CA VAL A 262 -19.87 6.54 11.21
C VAL A 262 -19.19 6.62 9.85
N ASN A 263 -19.48 5.71 8.92
CA ASN A 263 -18.80 5.64 7.63
C ASN A 263 -19.00 6.93 6.81
N ASN A 264 -20.24 7.39 6.69
CA ASN A 264 -20.57 8.66 6.06
C ASN A 264 -20.52 9.82 7.07
N GLY A 265 -20.69 9.54 8.36
CA GLY A 265 -20.64 10.56 9.43
C GLY A 265 -19.34 11.34 9.49
N VAL A 266 -18.19 10.66 9.35
CA VAL A 266 -16.88 11.35 9.29
C VAL A 266 -16.79 12.30 8.09
N TYR A 267 -17.39 11.95 6.94
CA TYR A 267 -17.45 12.81 5.77
C TYR A 267 -18.44 13.96 5.95
N LYS A 268 -19.59 13.72 6.59
CA LYS A 268 -20.53 14.78 6.99
C LYS A 268 -19.83 15.81 7.91
N CYS A 269 -18.97 15.37 8.81
CA CYS A 269 -18.13 16.27 9.62
C CYS A 269 -17.13 17.02 8.74
N GLY A 270 -16.26 16.31 8.04
CA GLY A 270 -15.14 16.90 7.29
C GLY A 270 -15.57 17.85 6.19
N PHE A 271 -16.71 17.59 5.54
CA PHE A 271 -17.23 18.39 4.45
C PHE A 271 -18.28 19.43 4.84
N SER A 272 -18.60 19.56 6.14
CA SER A 272 -19.53 20.58 6.61
C SER A 272 -19.01 21.99 6.32
N THR A 273 -19.86 22.81 5.71
CA THR A 273 -19.59 24.24 5.43
C THR A 273 -20.18 25.17 6.49
N SER A 274 -20.91 24.62 7.47
CA SER A 274 -21.51 25.34 8.58
C SER A 274 -21.17 24.67 9.94
N GLN A 275 -21.07 25.49 10.99
CA GLN A 275 -20.83 24.99 12.35
C GLN A 275 -21.98 24.09 12.83
N ALA A 276 -23.23 24.45 12.52
CA ALA A 276 -24.39 23.68 12.93
C ALA A 276 -24.44 22.30 12.28
N GLY A 277 -24.12 22.20 10.98
CA GLY A 277 -24.02 20.91 10.27
C GLY A 277 -22.91 20.03 10.85
N PHE A 278 -21.75 20.62 11.11
CA PHE A 278 -20.63 19.93 11.75
C PHE A 278 -21.00 19.40 13.13
N THR A 279 -21.54 20.25 14.01
CA THR A 279 -21.89 19.87 15.39
C THR A 279 -22.94 18.76 15.44
N ARG A 280 -23.94 18.77 14.54
CA ARG A 280 -24.91 17.66 14.43
C ARG A 280 -24.25 16.36 14.01
N ALA A 281 -23.41 16.41 12.97
CA ALA A 281 -22.72 15.23 12.45
C ALA A 281 -21.74 14.64 13.47
N GLU A 282 -20.98 15.50 14.16
CA GLU A 282 -20.04 15.09 15.21
C GLU A 282 -20.76 14.46 16.41
N ALA A 283 -21.88 15.04 16.85
CA ALA A 283 -22.67 14.48 17.95
C ALA A 283 -23.16 13.06 17.61
N ALA A 284 -23.77 12.86 16.44
CA ALA A 284 -24.25 11.55 15.99
C ALA A 284 -23.10 10.52 15.84
N LEU A 285 -21.94 10.96 15.33
CA LEU A 285 -20.75 10.12 15.22
C LEU A 285 -20.31 9.59 16.58
N PHE A 286 -20.13 10.48 17.57
CA PHE A 286 -19.62 10.08 18.88
C PHE A 286 -20.65 9.37 19.74
N GLU A 287 -21.95 9.59 19.52
CA GLU A 287 -23.02 8.77 20.10
C GLU A 287 -22.93 7.32 19.61
N THR A 288 -22.85 7.10 18.30
CA THR A 288 -22.70 5.74 17.75
C THR A 288 -21.37 5.09 18.15
N LEU A 289 -20.26 5.84 18.21
CA LEU A 289 -18.98 5.29 18.71
C LEU A 289 -19.07 4.86 20.18
N ALA A 290 -19.80 5.60 21.02
CA ALA A 290 -20.04 5.21 22.41
C ALA A 290 -20.91 3.94 22.51
N GLU A 291 -21.91 3.81 21.65
CA GLU A 291 -22.71 2.57 21.57
C GLU A 291 -21.91 1.37 21.09
N LEU A 292 -21.08 1.54 20.06
CA LEU A 292 -20.17 0.49 19.57
C LEU A 292 -19.20 0.05 20.66
N GLU A 293 -18.62 1.00 21.40
CA GLU A 293 -17.77 0.71 22.56
C GLU A 293 -18.51 -0.12 23.62
N ALA A 294 -19.75 0.25 23.95
CA ALA A 294 -20.57 -0.47 24.92
C ALA A 294 -20.93 -1.89 24.43
N VAL A 295 -21.21 -2.06 23.13
CA VAL A 295 -21.45 -3.39 22.53
C VAL A 295 -20.18 -4.23 22.61
N LEU A 296 -19.06 -3.72 22.11
CA LEU A 296 -17.78 -4.43 22.05
C LEU A 296 -17.18 -4.72 23.44
N SER A 297 -17.68 -4.07 24.50
CA SER A 297 -17.34 -4.44 25.88
C SER A 297 -17.87 -5.80 26.32
N ARG A 298 -18.93 -6.30 25.65
CA ARG A 298 -19.64 -7.54 26.02
C ARG A 298 -19.45 -8.67 25.03
N GLN A 299 -19.01 -8.37 23.82
CA GLN A 299 -18.90 -9.32 22.72
C GLN A 299 -17.75 -8.94 21.79
N ARG A 300 -17.24 -9.93 21.07
CA ARG A 300 -16.02 -9.77 20.27
C ARG A 300 -16.23 -8.91 19.01
N PHE A 301 -17.40 -9.01 18.39
CA PHE A 301 -17.75 -8.36 17.13
C PHE A 301 -19.10 -7.66 17.23
N VAL A 302 -19.44 -6.84 16.24
CA VAL A 302 -20.63 -5.96 16.28
C VAL A 302 -21.95 -6.73 16.42
N CYS A 303 -22.04 -7.92 15.82
CA CYS A 303 -23.25 -8.77 15.85
C CYS A 303 -23.02 -10.09 16.62
N GLY A 304 -22.16 -10.09 17.63
CA GLY A 304 -21.95 -11.22 18.54
C GLY A 304 -20.51 -11.71 18.58
N ASP A 305 -20.33 -13.02 18.50
CA ASP A 305 -19.06 -13.74 18.63
C ASP A 305 -18.35 -14.01 17.30
N ARG A 306 -19.00 -13.71 16.17
CA ARG A 306 -18.48 -13.94 14.81
C ARG A 306 -18.28 -12.66 14.02
N PHE A 307 -17.28 -12.65 13.15
CA PHE A 307 -17.04 -11.56 12.22
C PHE A 307 -18.11 -11.56 11.13
N THR A 308 -18.80 -10.43 10.94
CA THR A 308 -19.92 -10.29 9.99
C THR A 308 -19.69 -9.13 9.02
N GLU A 309 -20.61 -8.93 8.08
CA GLU A 309 -20.61 -7.75 7.21
C GLU A 309 -20.62 -6.42 8.00
N ALA A 310 -21.21 -6.37 9.19
CA ALA A 310 -21.21 -5.17 10.02
C ALA A 310 -19.78 -4.75 10.40
N ASP A 311 -18.96 -5.71 10.85
CA ASP A 311 -17.56 -5.49 11.19
C ASP A 311 -16.74 -5.11 9.94
N LEU A 312 -16.98 -5.82 8.83
CA LEU A 312 -16.35 -5.57 7.54
C LEU A 312 -16.62 -4.14 7.03
N ARG A 313 -17.81 -3.61 7.27
CA ARG A 313 -18.21 -2.25 6.87
C ARG A 313 -17.70 -1.18 7.82
N LEU A 314 -17.55 -1.50 9.11
CA LEU A 314 -17.01 -0.60 10.14
C LEU A 314 -15.50 -0.41 10.01
N PHE A 315 -14.76 -1.50 9.77
CA PHE A 315 -13.29 -1.54 9.85
C PHE A 315 -12.57 -0.50 8.98
N PRO A 316 -12.92 -0.30 7.70
CA PRO A 316 -12.27 0.70 6.86
C PRO A 316 -12.33 2.14 7.41
N THR A 317 -13.37 2.48 8.17
CA THR A 317 -13.49 3.80 8.80
C THR A 317 -12.67 3.88 10.07
N ILE A 318 -12.77 2.89 10.96
CA ILE A 318 -12.08 2.92 12.25
C ILE A 318 -10.56 2.89 12.08
N VAL A 319 -10.04 2.06 11.17
CA VAL A 319 -8.59 1.97 10.92
C VAL A 319 -7.98 3.28 10.40
N ARG A 320 -8.79 4.18 9.80
CA ARG A 320 -8.36 5.49 9.30
C ARG A 320 -8.59 6.63 10.30
N PHE A 321 -9.33 6.37 11.38
CA PHE A 321 -9.92 7.43 12.20
C PHE A 321 -8.87 8.36 12.80
N ASP A 322 -7.93 7.81 13.57
CA ASP A 322 -6.95 8.61 14.31
C ASP A 322 -5.90 9.24 13.39
N ALA A 323 -5.50 8.54 12.33
CA ALA A 323 -4.47 9.00 11.40
C ALA A 323 -4.98 10.02 10.38
N VAL A 324 -6.30 10.06 10.11
CA VAL A 324 -6.89 10.91 9.07
C VAL A 324 -8.06 11.73 9.59
N TYR A 325 -9.15 11.07 10.01
CA TYR A 325 -10.43 11.74 10.23
C TYR A 325 -10.42 12.66 11.46
N ALA A 326 -9.72 12.27 12.53
CA ALA A 326 -9.59 13.09 13.72
C ALA A 326 -9.03 14.48 13.39
N THR A 327 -7.98 14.54 12.57
CA THR A 327 -7.32 15.80 12.23
C THR A 327 -7.96 16.48 11.01
N LEU A 328 -8.01 15.80 9.86
CA LEU A 328 -8.44 16.42 8.60
C LEU A 328 -9.93 16.76 8.60
N PHE A 329 -10.75 15.83 9.10
CA PHE A 329 -12.21 16.00 9.18
C PHE A 329 -12.69 16.58 10.51
N LYS A 330 -11.75 16.89 11.42
CA LYS A 330 -12.00 17.47 12.75
C LYS A 330 -12.83 16.56 13.66
N CYS A 331 -12.83 15.26 13.43
CA CYS A 331 -13.49 14.28 14.31
C CYS A 331 -12.64 14.01 15.57
N CYS A 332 -12.17 15.05 16.26
CA CYS A 332 -11.12 14.96 17.29
C CYS A 332 -11.63 15.07 18.73
N ARG A 333 -12.94 14.97 18.98
CA ARG A 333 -13.49 14.96 20.34
C ARG A 333 -12.87 13.87 21.22
N ARG A 334 -12.70 12.65 20.66
CA ARG A 334 -11.92 11.55 21.22
C ARG A 334 -11.32 10.72 20.09
N ARG A 335 -10.15 10.13 20.33
CA ARG A 335 -9.51 9.19 19.38
C ARG A 335 -10.07 7.80 19.57
N VAL A 336 -10.04 6.97 18.54
CA VAL A 336 -10.31 5.52 18.65
C VAL A 336 -9.36 4.88 19.67
N ALA A 337 -8.10 5.31 19.74
CA ALA A 337 -7.16 4.87 20.77
C ALA A 337 -7.62 5.12 22.22
N ASP A 338 -8.56 6.05 22.44
CA ASP A 338 -9.14 6.35 23.76
C ASP A 338 -10.38 5.47 24.08
N HIS A 339 -10.76 4.56 23.18
CA HIS A 339 -11.86 3.59 23.30
C HIS A 339 -11.29 2.16 23.41
N PRO A 340 -11.11 1.61 24.63
CA PRO A 340 -10.38 0.35 24.83
C PRO A 340 -10.98 -0.85 24.09
N HIS A 341 -12.31 -0.98 24.03
CA HIS A 341 -12.96 -2.11 23.36
C HIS A 341 -12.96 -1.98 21.84
N LEU A 342 -13.16 -0.77 21.32
CA LEU A 342 -13.04 -0.48 19.90
C LEU A 342 -11.60 -0.66 19.40
N GLN A 343 -10.61 -0.29 20.22
CA GLN A 343 -9.20 -0.52 19.90
C GLN A 343 -8.84 -2.01 19.95
N ALA A 344 -9.38 -2.76 20.91
CA ALA A 344 -9.22 -4.22 20.95
C ALA A 344 -9.85 -4.88 19.72
N TRP A 345 -11.08 -4.50 19.37
CA TRP A 345 -11.77 -4.96 18.16
C TRP A 345 -10.97 -4.63 16.88
N LEU A 346 -10.40 -3.43 16.77
CA LEU A 346 -9.58 -3.04 15.62
C LEU A 346 -8.36 -3.97 15.45
N ARG A 347 -7.67 -4.28 16.55
CA ARG A 347 -6.54 -5.21 16.57
C ARG A 347 -6.98 -6.64 16.23
N ASP A 348 -8.08 -7.10 16.81
CA ASP A 348 -8.66 -8.42 16.53
C ASP A 348 -8.98 -8.58 15.04
N VAL A 349 -9.68 -7.63 14.43
CA VAL A 349 -10.03 -7.68 12.99
C VAL A 349 -8.76 -7.71 12.13
N GLN A 350 -7.75 -6.91 12.45
CA GLN A 350 -6.50 -6.89 11.69
C GLN A 350 -5.73 -8.23 11.78
N GLN A 351 -5.87 -8.92 12.91
CA GLN A 351 -5.19 -10.18 13.20
C GLN A 351 -5.96 -11.42 12.74
N LEU A 352 -7.21 -11.27 12.28
CA LEU A 352 -7.96 -12.38 11.71
C LEU A 352 -7.17 -13.02 10.57
N GLU A 353 -6.97 -14.33 10.71
CA GLU A 353 -6.34 -15.16 9.69
C GLU A 353 -7.39 -15.67 8.72
N LEU A 354 -7.03 -15.68 7.45
CA LEU A 354 -7.84 -16.21 6.35
C LEU A 354 -7.07 -17.40 5.75
N PRO A 355 -7.25 -18.62 6.31
CA PRO A 355 -6.54 -19.80 5.84
C PRO A 355 -6.80 -20.05 4.35
N GLY A 356 -5.76 -20.38 3.60
CA GLY A 356 -5.86 -20.63 2.16
C GLY A 356 -6.04 -19.38 1.29
N SER A 357 -6.25 -18.20 1.86
CA SER A 357 -6.30 -16.96 1.09
C SER A 357 -4.91 -16.48 0.70
N ARG A 358 -4.80 -15.88 -0.49
CA ARG A 358 -3.55 -15.27 -0.96
C ARG A 358 -3.24 -13.92 -0.28
N MET A 359 -4.24 -13.34 0.37
CA MET A 359 -4.14 -12.06 1.07
C MET A 359 -4.78 -12.19 2.44
N GLN A 360 -4.20 -11.53 3.43
CA GLN A 360 -4.82 -11.41 4.74
C GLN A 360 -5.52 -10.06 4.84
N ILE A 361 -6.36 -9.86 5.88
CA ILE A 361 -7.06 -8.59 6.11
C ILE A 361 -6.07 -7.42 6.15
N ARG A 362 -4.92 -7.60 6.81
CA ARG A 362 -3.85 -6.59 6.90
C ARG A 362 -3.22 -6.20 5.56
N ASP A 363 -3.29 -7.06 4.54
CA ASP A 363 -2.71 -6.78 3.21
C ASP A 363 -3.66 -6.00 2.29
N CYS A 364 -4.91 -5.79 2.74
CA CYS A 364 -5.94 -5.10 1.97
C CYS A 364 -5.78 -3.58 2.01
N PHE A 365 -4.95 -3.04 2.90
CA PHE A 365 -4.87 -1.60 3.14
C PHE A 365 -3.51 -1.13 3.66
N ASP A 366 -3.01 -0.03 3.07
CA ASP A 366 -1.85 0.73 3.56
C ASP A 366 -2.33 2.07 4.15
N LEU A 367 -2.25 2.18 5.48
CA LEU A 367 -2.70 3.38 6.20
C LEU A 367 -1.83 4.61 5.93
N ASP A 368 -0.52 4.46 5.82
CA ASP A 368 0.37 5.59 5.61
C ASP A 368 0.21 6.17 4.21
N ASP A 369 -0.06 5.32 3.22
CA ASP A 369 -0.40 5.72 1.86
C ASP A 369 -1.75 6.43 1.79
N ALA A 370 -2.77 5.87 2.44
CA ALA A 370 -4.06 6.54 2.55
C ALA A 370 -3.92 7.90 3.23
N ARG A 371 -3.20 7.99 4.34
CA ARG A 371 -2.94 9.26 5.04
C ARG A 371 -2.34 10.29 4.09
N ARG A 372 -1.30 9.95 3.32
CA ARG A 372 -0.72 10.88 2.33
C ARG A 372 -1.76 11.35 1.32
N SER A 373 -2.51 10.43 0.70
CA SER A 373 -3.55 10.78 -0.28
C SER A 373 -4.61 11.70 0.32
N TYR A 374 -5.15 11.40 1.50
CA TYR A 374 -6.18 12.25 2.13
C TYR A 374 -5.70 13.69 2.37
N PHE A 375 -4.49 13.86 2.92
CA PHE A 375 -3.95 15.19 3.22
C PHE A 375 -3.48 15.94 1.97
N GLN A 376 -3.04 15.25 0.91
CA GLN A 376 -2.52 15.88 -0.30
C GLN A 376 -3.61 16.15 -1.34
N GLN A 377 -4.57 15.24 -1.51
CA GLN A 377 -5.48 15.23 -2.66
C GLN A 377 -6.88 15.81 -2.37
N LEU A 378 -7.32 15.87 -1.11
CA LEU A 378 -8.63 16.44 -0.76
C LEU A 378 -8.60 17.98 -0.73
N PHE A 379 -8.36 18.60 -1.88
CA PHE A 379 -8.54 20.02 -2.05
C PHE A 379 -10.05 20.36 -2.12
N PRO A 380 -10.54 21.40 -1.40
CA PRO A 380 -9.80 22.45 -0.69
C PRO A 380 -9.70 22.25 0.83
N LEU A 381 -9.88 21.03 1.37
CA LEU A 381 -9.83 20.80 2.82
C LEU A 381 -8.45 21.08 3.43
N ASN A 382 -7.38 20.68 2.73
CA ASN A 382 -6.02 20.96 3.12
C ASN A 382 -5.23 21.58 1.95
N PRO A 383 -5.41 22.89 1.67
CA PRO A 383 -4.82 23.53 0.50
C PRO A 383 -3.29 23.50 0.48
N GLY A 384 -2.65 23.40 1.64
CA GLY A 384 -1.19 23.31 1.73
C GLY A 384 -0.61 21.94 1.40
N GLY A 385 -1.44 20.90 1.31
CA GLY A 385 -1.00 19.52 1.08
C GLY A 385 -0.09 18.96 2.16
N ILE A 386 0.03 19.64 3.31
CA ILE A 386 0.93 19.26 4.41
C ILE A 386 0.35 18.01 5.07
N VAL A 387 1.16 16.96 5.13
CA VAL A 387 0.82 15.70 5.80
C VAL A 387 1.41 15.74 7.21
N PRO A 388 0.59 15.61 8.28
CA PRO A 388 1.11 15.46 9.64
C PRO A 388 2.05 14.27 9.76
N SER A 389 3.05 14.38 10.65
CA SER A 389 4.01 13.29 10.89
C SER A 389 3.35 12.03 11.48
N GLY A 390 2.31 12.21 12.29
CA GLY A 390 1.63 11.13 13.02
C GLY A 390 0.16 11.44 13.35
N PRO A 391 -0.58 10.43 13.86
CA PRO A 391 -0.09 9.06 14.06
C PRO A 391 0.07 8.29 12.73
N THR A 392 1.12 7.49 12.64
CA THR A 392 1.42 6.54 11.54
C THR A 392 0.77 5.19 11.81
N ALA A 393 0.84 4.27 10.84
CA ALA A 393 0.49 2.86 11.10
C ALA A 393 1.26 2.29 12.30
N ALA A 394 2.54 2.62 12.43
CA ALA A 394 3.38 2.17 13.54
C ALA A 394 2.97 2.74 14.89
N ASP A 395 2.65 4.04 14.94
CA ASP A 395 2.20 4.68 16.19
C ASP A 395 0.89 4.08 16.72
N LEU A 396 0.07 3.53 15.82
CA LEU A 396 -1.20 2.88 16.16
C LEU A 396 -1.07 1.37 16.41
N GLY A 397 0.14 0.81 16.30
CA GLY A 397 0.37 -0.64 16.40
C GLY A 397 -0.31 -1.44 15.28
N LEU A 398 -0.49 -0.80 14.13
CA LEU A 398 -1.09 -1.36 12.92
C LEU A 398 -0.02 -1.73 11.87
N ASP A 399 1.23 -1.39 12.10
CA ASP A 399 2.35 -1.99 11.38
C ASP A 399 2.43 -3.47 11.77
N ALA A 400 2.42 -4.34 10.77
CA ALA A 400 2.40 -5.78 10.97
C ALA A 400 3.35 -6.20 12.11
N LEU A 401 2.80 -6.74 13.19
CA LEU A 401 3.49 -7.30 14.36
C LEU A 401 4.83 -7.91 13.93
N THR A 402 5.91 -7.18 14.18
CA THR A 402 7.31 -7.52 13.86
C THR A 402 7.85 -8.68 14.70
N ASN A 403 6.99 -9.39 15.44
CA ASN A 403 7.33 -10.49 16.33
C ASN A 403 6.89 -11.88 15.85
N TYR A 404 6.56 -12.04 14.57
CA TYR A 404 6.48 -13.36 13.93
C TYR A 404 7.54 -13.49 12.83
N PRO A 405 8.24 -14.64 12.72
CA PRO A 405 9.39 -14.83 11.81
C PRO A 405 9.04 -14.70 10.32
N ASN A 406 7.77 -14.47 9.97
CA ASN A 406 7.29 -14.19 8.62
C ASN A 406 7.01 -12.70 8.34
N ALA A 407 7.28 -11.79 9.28
CA ALA A 407 7.11 -10.33 9.12
C ALA A 407 8.10 -9.68 8.10
N ALA A 408 9.00 -10.47 7.50
CA ALA A 408 9.89 -10.01 6.44
C ALA A 408 9.22 -9.89 5.04
N TYR A 409 7.95 -10.30 4.90
CA TYR A 409 7.35 -10.45 3.56
C TYR A 409 6.62 -9.24 2.98
N ASN A 410 6.09 -8.30 3.79
CA ASN A 410 5.25 -7.22 3.23
C ASN A 410 5.63 -5.77 3.60
N ASN A 411 6.59 -5.53 4.51
CA ASN A 411 6.98 -4.16 4.91
C ASN A 411 8.41 -3.74 4.57
N ALA A 412 9.10 -4.47 3.69
CA ALA A 412 10.23 -3.86 2.99
C ALA A 412 9.66 -2.93 1.90
N ARG A 413 9.46 -1.64 2.23
CA ARG A 413 9.63 -0.60 1.22
C ARG A 413 10.89 -0.95 0.44
N CYS A 414 10.76 -1.25 -0.84
CA CYS A 414 11.88 -0.95 -1.71
C CYS A 414 12.04 0.56 -1.61
N GLU A 415 13.15 1.03 -1.05
CA GLU A 415 13.63 2.38 -1.34
C GLU A 415 13.52 2.65 -2.85
N PRO A 416 13.40 3.92 -3.29
CA PRO A 416 13.31 4.23 -4.71
C PRO A 416 14.49 3.54 -5.41
N VAL A 417 14.14 2.56 -6.24
CA VAL A 417 15.05 1.62 -6.91
C VAL A 417 15.77 0.66 -5.94
N SER A 418 15.26 -0.57 -5.80
CA SER A 418 15.94 -1.66 -5.07
C SER A 418 17.33 -1.96 -5.67
N SER A 419 18.26 -2.50 -4.89
CA SER A 419 19.59 -2.93 -5.37
C SER A 419 19.53 -3.85 -6.59
N ASN A 420 18.51 -4.72 -6.66
CA ASN A 420 18.30 -5.63 -7.78
C ASN A 420 17.79 -4.89 -9.03
N HIS A 421 16.92 -3.89 -8.84
CA HIS A 421 16.44 -3.04 -9.94
C HIS A 421 17.56 -2.13 -10.46
N ARG A 422 18.38 -1.53 -9.59
CA ARG A 422 19.58 -0.76 -9.99
C ARG A 422 20.57 -1.62 -10.77
N LEU A 423 20.77 -2.88 -10.36
CA LEU A 423 21.64 -3.82 -11.06
C LEU A 423 21.11 -4.08 -12.47
N LEU A 424 19.83 -4.43 -12.61
CA LEU A 424 19.23 -4.70 -13.91
C LEU A 424 19.22 -3.45 -14.81
N ASP A 425 18.88 -2.28 -14.28
CA ASP A 425 18.92 -1.01 -15.00
C ASP A 425 20.33 -0.65 -15.47
N THR A 426 21.34 -0.89 -14.64
CA THR A 426 22.75 -0.67 -15.02
C THR A 426 23.13 -1.55 -16.21
N TRP A 427 22.69 -2.81 -16.24
CA TRP A 427 22.97 -3.72 -17.35
C TRP A 427 22.12 -3.44 -18.59
N VAL A 428 20.87 -3.00 -18.44
CA VAL A 428 20.02 -2.54 -19.55
C VAL A 428 20.60 -1.28 -20.17
N ALA A 429 21.07 -0.32 -19.36
CA ALA A 429 21.77 0.87 -19.83
C ALA A 429 23.10 0.52 -20.51
N ALA A 430 23.83 -0.49 -20.01
CA ALA A 430 25.02 -1.02 -20.69
C ALA A 430 24.66 -1.64 -22.04
N ALA A 431 23.59 -2.43 -22.15
CA ALA A 431 23.14 -3.01 -23.41
C ALA A 431 22.84 -1.92 -24.46
N ARG A 432 22.19 -0.83 -24.05
CA ARG A 432 21.92 0.34 -24.92
C ARG A 432 23.21 1.02 -25.38
N ARG A 433 24.18 1.22 -24.48
CA ARG A 433 25.50 1.78 -24.82
C ARG A 433 26.28 0.90 -25.81
N HIS A 434 26.06 -0.41 -25.77
CA HIS A 434 26.65 -1.38 -26.71
C HIS A 434 25.83 -1.57 -28.00
N GLY A 435 24.82 -0.74 -28.26
CA GLY A 435 24.03 -0.80 -29.49
C GLY A 435 23.17 -2.06 -29.63
N VAL A 436 22.84 -2.73 -28.52
CA VAL A 436 22.02 -3.94 -28.54
C VAL A 436 20.59 -3.59 -28.95
N PRO A 437 20.03 -4.19 -30.03
CA PRO A 437 18.65 -3.94 -30.43
C PRO A 437 17.67 -4.27 -29.31
N HIS A 438 16.59 -3.49 -29.16
CA HIS A 438 15.66 -3.58 -28.02
C HIS A 438 15.17 -5.02 -27.75
N HIS A 439 14.83 -5.77 -28.79
CA HIS A 439 14.36 -7.16 -28.68
C HIS A 439 15.45 -8.18 -28.27
N LYS A 440 16.74 -7.79 -28.28
CA LYS A 440 17.88 -8.61 -27.84
C LYS A 440 18.43 -8.22 -26.47
N VAL A 441 17.90 -7.16 -25.84
CA VAL A 441 18.37 -6.67 -24.52
C VAL A 441 18.22 -7.74 -23.45
N VAL A 442 17.07 -8.41 -23.37
CA VAL A 442 16.81 -9.45 -22.36
C VAL A 442 17.78 -10.66 -22.52
N PRO A 443 17.92 -11.28 -23.70
CA PRO A 443 18.94 -12.32 -23.93
C PRO A 443 20.38 -11.87 -23.67
N TRP A 444 20.68 -10.59 -23.91
CA TRP A 444 22.01 -10.02 -23.69
C TRP A 444 22.32 -9.88 -22.20
N VAL A 445 21.39 -9.32 -21.41
CA VAL A 445 21.53 -9.18 -19.96
C VAL A 445 21.63 -10.56 -19.29
N ARG A 446 20.79 -11.52 -19.70
CA ARG A 446 20.84 -12.92 -19.22
C ARG A 446 22.20 -13.57 -19.46
N ARG A 447 22.80 -13.37 -20.63
CA ARG A 447 24.16 -13.90 -20.92
C ARG A 447 25.24 -13.27 -20.05
N LYS A 448 25.06 -12.02 -19.62
CA LYS A 448 26.05 -11.29 -18.81
C LYS A 448 25.95 -11.62 -17.32
N LEU A 449 24.74 -11.78 -16.80
CA LEU A 449 24.50 -12.09 -15.39
C LEU A 449 24.49 -13.60 -15.08
N GLY A 450 24.38 -14.45 -16.11
CA GLY A 450 24.20 -15.89 -15.92
C GLY A 450 22.76 -16.25 -15.52
N PRO A 451 22.42 -17.54 -15.36
CA PRO A 451 21.04 -17.97 -15.10
C PRO A 451 20.56 -17.73 -13.66
N ALA A 452 21.45 -17.33 -12.74
CA ALA A 452 21.07 -17.10 -11.36
C ALA A 452 21.89 -16.04 -10.61
N VAL A 453 21.26 -15.37 -9.65
CA VAL A 453 21.82 -14.28 -8.85
C VAL A 453 21.63 -14.56 -7.35
N VAL A 454 22.64 -14.30 -6.53
CA VAL A 454 22.58 -14.41 -5.06
C VAL A 454 22.52 -13.01 -4.46
N VAL A 455 21.49 -12.72 -3.65
CA VAL A 455 21.28 -11.40 -3.03
C VAL A 455 21.49 -11.52 -1.52
N LEU A 456 22.49 -10.81 -1.00
CA LEU A 456 22.83 -10.74 0.42
C LEU A 456 22.55 -9.31 0.93
N ARG A 457 21.93 -9.17 2.10
CA ARG A 457 21.69 -7.87 2.76
C ARG A 457 22.18 -7.88 4.19
N PHE A 458 22.62 -6.73 4.68
CA PHE A 458 22.86 -6.54 6.11
C PHE A 458 21.53 -6.36 6.86
N ARG A 459 21.36 -7.06 7.98
CA ARG A 459 20.26 -6.90 8.93
C ARG A 459 20.51 -5.66 9.81
N GLY A 460 19.47 -5.19 10.50
CA GLY A 460 19.53 -4.01 11.39
C GLY A 460 20.50 -4.15 12.59
N ASP A 461 21.01 -5.36 12.84
CA ASP A 461 22.02 -5.70 13.84
C ASP A 461 23.47 -5.73 13.26
N GLY A 462 23.64 -5.43 11.97
CA GLY A 462 24.94 -5.43 11.28
C GLY A 462 25.41 -6.79 10.77
N GLN A 463 24.61 -7.87 10.87
CA GLN A 463 24.96 -9.18 10.30
C GLN A 463 24.48 -9.37 8.85
N LEU A 464 25.19 -10.19 8.07
CA LEU A 464 24.80 -10.52 6.69
C LEU A 464 23.71 -11.62 6.71
N GLY A 465 22.59 -11.40 6.02
CA GLY A 465 21.52 -12.38 5.84
C GLY A 465 21.05 -12.49 4.39
N CYS A 466 20.51 -13.64 4.01
CA CYS A 466 19.78 -13.79 2.74
C CYS A 466 18.43 -13.07 2.84
N SER A 467 18.14 -12.17 1.90
CA SER A 467 16.84 -11.51 1.80
C SER A 467 16.06 -12.04 0.60
N VAL A 468 14.80 -12.42 0.81
CA VAL A 468 13.89 -12.74 -0.29
C VAL A 468 13.61 -11.45 -1.08
N PRO A 469 13.70 -11.46 -2.42
CA PRO A 469 13.32 -10.30 -3.22
C PRO A 469 11.83 -10.00 -3.01
N CYS A 470 11.46 -8.72 -2.84
CA CYS A 470 10.05 -8.34 -2.78
C CYS A 470 9.32 -8.73 -4.09
N VAL A 471 7.99 -8.76 -4.06
CA VAL A 471 7.14 -9.15 -5.20
C VAL A 471 7.48 -8.38 -6.50
N LEU A 472 7.82 -7.09 -6.40
CA LEU A 472 8.24 -6.28 -7.56
C LEU A 472 9.60 -6.71 -8.11
N CYS A 473 10.57 -6.97 -7.24
CA CYS A 473 11.90 -7.47 -7.66
C CYS A 473 11.80 -8.88 -8.24
N GLN A 474 10.91 -9.71 -7.71
CA GLN A 474 10.68 -11.07 -8.19
C GLN A 474 10.08 -11.07 -9.59
N ARG A 475 9.11 -10.17 -9.87
CA ARG A 475 8.55 -9.96 -11.21
C ARG A 475 9.60 -9.46 -12.21
N GLU A 476 10.46 -8.51 -11.83
CA GLU A 476 11.53 -8.04 -12.71
C GLU A 476 12.59 -9.11 -12.96
N LEU A 477 13.03 -9.87 -11.96
CA LEU A 477 13.96 -10.99 -12.16
C LEU A 477 13.38 -12.08 -13.07
N GLN A 478 12.07 -12.35 -12.97
CA GLN A 478 11.36 -13.26 -13.87
C GLN A 478 11.34 -12.76 -15.32
N ARG A 479 11.22 -11.45 -15.56
CA ARG A 479 11.30 -10.86 -16.90
C ARG A 479 12.62 -11.17 -17.61
N PHE A 480 13.71 -11.35 -16.84
CA PHE A 480 15.04 -11.69 -17.35
C PHE A 480 15.37 -13.20 -17.25
N ASP A 481 14.41 -14.04 -16.83
CA ASP A 481 14.57 -15.49 -16.62
C ASP A 481 15.75 -15.83 -15.67
N LEU A 482 15.88 -15.04 -14.59
CA LEU A 482 16.94 -15.19 -13.59
C LEU A 482 16.39 -15.90 -12.34
N SER A 483 17.09 -16.95 -11.89
CA SER A 483 16.78 -17.67 -10.65
C SER A 483 17.52 -17.07 -9.44
N VAL A 484 16.95 -17.17 -8.25
CA VAL A 484 17.61 -16.72 -7.01
C VAL A 484 18.03 -17.94 -6.19
N HIS A 485 19.30 -18.05 -5.82
CA HIS A 485 19.79 -19.12 -4.94
C HIS A 485 20.07 -18.58 -3.53
N CYS A 486 19.63 -19.31 -2.51
CA CYS A 486 19.93 -19.06 -1.10
C CYS A 486 20.86 -20.16 -0.57
N TYR A 487 21.77 -19.77 0.33
CA TYR A 487 22.73 -20.70 0.95
C TYR A 487 22.17 -21.23 2.28
N LEU A 488 22.25 -22.54 2.50
CA LEU A 488 21.93 -23.19 3.77
C LEU A 488 23.24 -23.50 4.50
N GLY A 489 23.49 -22.85 5.64
CA GLY A 489 24.49 -23.31 6.60
C GLY A 489 23.81 -24.26 7.59
N GLY A 490 24.28 -25.49 7.71
CA GLY A 490 23.87 -26.43 8.76
C GLY A 490 25.08 -26.80 9.62
N ASP A 491 24.87 -26.97 10.92
CA ASP A 491 25.90 -27.25 11.94
C ASP A 491 26.45 -28.70 11.90
N GLY A 492 26.55 -29.30 10.70
CA GLY A 492 27.09 -30.64 10.47
C GLY A 492 28.56 -30.63 10.05
N ALA A 493 29.25 -31.76 10.24
CA ALA A 493 30.69 -31.92 10.03
C ALA A 493 31.22 -31.35 8.69
N PRO A 494 32.50 -30.91 8.62
CA PRO A 494 33.05 -30.18 7.48
C PRO A 494 33.16 -31.11 6.25
N GLY A 495 32.15 -31.12 5.39
CA GLY A 495 32.17 -31.94 4.17
C GLY A 495 30.87 -31.95 3.38
N GLU A 496 29.71 -31.90 4.03
CA GLU A 496 28.42 -31.97 3.33
C GLU A 496 27.83 -30.57 3.10
N ARG A 497 28.24 -29.95 1.98
CA ARG A 497 27.63 -28.70 1.49
C ARG A 497 26.45 -29.05 0.61
N GLN A 498 25.22 -28.78 1.05
CA GLN A 498 24.03 -28.94 0.21
C GLN A 498 23.52 -27.60 -0.32
N TRP A 499 23.29 -27.54 -1.63
CA TRP A 499 22.66 -26.41 -2.29
C TRP A 499 21.16 -26.67 -2.40
N PHE A 500 20.34 -25.77 -1.86
CA PHE A 500 18.90 -25.84 -2.08
C PHE A 500 18.54 -25.29 -3.47
N ARG A 501 17.83 -26.09 -4.25
CA ARG A 501 17.31 -25.71 -5.57
C ARG A 501 15.79 -25.92 -5.58
N GLY A 502 15.05 -24.86 -5.27
CA GLY A 502 13.57 -24.84 -5.21
C GLY A 502 13.03 -23.41 -5.14
N ARG A 503 11.70 -23.22 -5.21
CA ARG A 503 11.10 -21.88 -5.03
C ARG A 503 10.91 -21.64 -3.53
N LEU A 504 11.29 -20.45 -3.04
CA LEU A 504 11.14 -20.06 -1.63
C LEU A 504 9.68 -19.98 -1.13
N SER A 505 8.71 -20.18 -2.03
CA SER A 505 7.28 -20.28 -1.73
C SER A 505 6.83 -21.70 -1.35
N ASP A 506 7.71 -22.69 -1.45
CA ASP A 506 7.34 -24.09 -1.25
C ASP A 506 7.22 -24.39 0.26
N VAL A 507 6.07 -24.91 0.67
CA VAL A 507 5.77 -25.27 2.07
C VAL A 507 6.80 -26.30 2.55
N GLY A 508 7.57 -25.98 3.61
CA GLY A 508 8.64 -26.83 4.15
C GLY A 508 10.08 -26.36 3.86
N ALA A 509 10.27 -25.17 3.28
CA ALA A 509 11.62 -24.60 3.11
C ALA A 509 12.29 -24.32 4.49
N PRO A 510 13.54 -24.80 4.73
CA PRO A 510 14.19 -24.66 6.02
C PRO A 510 14.61 -23.21 6.32
N THR A 511 14.56 -22.82 7.60
CA THR A 511 14.97 -21.49 8.09
C THR A 511 16.49 -21.47 8.31
N PRO A 512 17.27 -20.65 7.58
CA PRO A 512 18.74 -20.67 7.70
C PRO A 512 19.23 -19.93 8.95
N VAL A 513 20.21 -20.53 9.63
CA VAL A 513 21.02 -19.90 10.68
C VAL A 513 22.45 -19.76 10.15
N LEU A 514 23.04 -18.57 10.25
CA LEU A 514 24.45 -18.35 9.88
C LEU A 514 25.29 -18.25 11.15
N THR A 515 26.30 -19.11 11.25
CA THR A 515 27.37 -18.99 12.25
C THR A 515 28.49 -18.09 11.72
N ALA A 516 28.99 -17.22 12.60
CA ALA A 516 29.89 -16.13 12.22
C ALA A 516 31.27 -16.63 11.81
N GLY A 517 31.71 -16.26 10.60
CA GLY A 517 33.11 -16.36 10.21
C GLY A 517 33.35 -16.72 8.75
N GLN A 518 33.11 -15.79 7.82
CA GLN A 518 33.84 -15.68 6.55
C GLN A 518 33.40 -14.41 5.79
N ARG A 519 34.16 -13.31 5.96
CA ARG A 519 34.10 -12.15 5.06
C ARG A 519 34.81 -12.51 3.75
N ARG A 520 34.07 -12.63 2.64
CA ARG A 520 34.63 -12.47 1.29
C ARG A 520 33.94 -11.31 0.60
N THR A 521 34.68 -10.24 0.41
CA THR A 521 34.29 -9.04 -0.34
C THR A 521 34.07 -9.42 -1.81
N LEU A 522 32.86 -9.27 -2.32
CA LEU A 522 32.59 -9.30 -3.77
C LEU A 522 33.03 -7.97 -4.36
N ASN A 523 34.30 -7.85 -4.73
CA ASN A 523 34.78 -6.73 -5.55
C ASN A 523 34.42 -6.99 -7.01
N LEU A 524 33.47 -6.22 -7.54
CA LEU A 524 33.24 -6.09 -8.97
C LEU A 524 34.12 -4.95 -9.49
N GLU A 525 35.33 -5.27 -9.94
CA GLU A 525 36.11 -4.37 -10.80
C GLU A 525 36.16 -4.92 -12.24
N PRO A 526 36.15 -4.04 -13.26
CA PRO A 526 36.23 -4.46 -14.66
C PRO A 526 37.62 -5.01 -14.97
N SER A 527 37.67 -6.15 -15.66
CA SER A 527 38.91 -6.85 -16.06
C SER A 527 39.97 -5.87 -16.58
N PRO A 528 41.19 -5.86 -16.02
CA PRO A 528 42.32 -5.23 -16.66
C PRO A 528 42.57 -5.93 -18.01
N SER A 529 42.90 -5.13 -19.00
CA SER A 529 43.45 -5.55 -20.29
C SER A 529 44.43 -6.71 -20.15
N GLN A 530 44.23 -7.78 -20.93
CA GLN A 530 45.19 -8.87 -21.04
C GLN A 530 46.59 -8.32 -21.39
N PRO A 531 47.66 -8.73 -20.69
CA PRO A 531 49.01 -8.48 -21.17
C PRO A 531 49.23 -9.29 -22.46
N LYS A 532 49.70 -8.60 -23.51
CA LYS A 532 50.15 -9.21 -24.77
C LYS A 532 51.16 -10.32 -24.45
N LYS A 533 50.91 -11.54 -24.94
CA LYS A 533 51.93 -12.60 -24.96
C LYS A 533 53.11 -12.18 -25.86
N PRO A 534 54.36 -12.46 -25.48
CA PRO A 534 55.51 -12.25 -26.36
C PRO A 534 55.39 -13.09 -27.63
N ARG A 535 55.73 -12.48 -28.76
CA ARG A 535 56.04 -13.20 -30.00
C ARG A 535 57.38 -13.88 -29.79
N ASP A 536 57.39 -15.20 -29.67
CA ASP A 536 58.59 -15.98 -29.91
C ASP A 536 58.41 -16.91 -31.11
N SER A 537 59.44 -16.84 -31.93
CA SER A 537 59.75 -17.45 -33.22
C SER A 537 59.35 -18.92 -33.44
N HIS A 538 58.86 -19.19 -34.64
CA HIS A 538 58.91 -20.52 -35.28
C HIS A 538 60.35 -21.07 -35.30
N PRO A 539 60.48 -22.40 -35.25
CA PRO A 539 61.24 -23.10 -36.28
C PRO A 539 60.35 -24.07 -37.08
N PRO A 540 60.72 -24.39 -38.35
CA PRO A 540 59.82 -25.03 -39.29
C PRO A 540 60.00 -26.55 -39.41
N ALA A 541 58.95 -27.14 -39.97
CA ALA A 541 58.90 -28.32 -40.83
C ALA A 541 59.17 -29.72 -40.23
N LEU A 542 58.16 -30.59 -40.37
CA LEU A 542 58.28 -31.81 -41.16
C LEU A 542 56.89 -32.28 -41.62
N LYS A 543 56.72 -32.30 -42.95
CA LYS A 543 55.65 -32.98 -43.66
C LYS A 543 55.90 -34.49 -43.61
N ASN A 544 54.86 -35.31 -43.50
CA ASN A 544 54.56 -36.37 -44.47
C ASN A 544 53.39 -37.27 -44.03
N GLY A 545 52.64 -37.76 -45.03
CA GLY A 545 51.85 -38.99 -44.92
C GLY A 545 50.38 -38.83 -45.26
N GLY A 546 50.05 -38.85 -46.56
CA GLY A 546 48.67 -38.83 -47.06
C GLY A 546 48.15 -40.19 -47.56
N ARG A 547 46.84 -40.23 -47.87
CA ARG A 547 46.12 -40.98 -48.93
C ARG A 547 44.61 -40.94 -48.59
N LYS A 548 43.72 -40.31 -49.36
CA LYS A 548 43.18 -40.54 -50.73
C LYS A 548 41.81 -41.27 -50.73
N LYS A 549 40.81 -40.54 -51.24
CA LYS A 549 39.69 -40.91 -52.16
C LYS A 549 38.65 -41.97 -51.75
N LYS A 550 37.35 -41.62 -51.85
CA LYS A 550 36.51 -41.81 -53.06
C LYS A 550 35.10 -41.19 -52.92
N LYS A 551 34.65 -40.55 -54.00
CA LYS A 551 33.25 -40.22 -54.34
C LYS A 551 32.57 -41.46 -54.94
N GLN A 552 31.27 -41.63 -54.72
CA GLN A 552 30.35 -42.31 -55.65
C GLN A 552 29.00 -41.56 -55.69
N PRO A 553 28.32 -41.52 -56.87
CA PRO A 553 27.06 -40.78 -57.07
C PRO A 553 25.81 -41.66 -57.00
N ALA A 554 24.64 -41.01 -56.99
CA ALA A 554 23.28 -41.54 -56.93
C ALA A 554 22.91 -42.51 -58.07
N PRO A 555 21.78 -43.24 -57.89
CA PRO A 555 20.74 -43.16 -58.92
C PRO A 555 19.28 -43.11 -58.38
N SER A 556 18.45 -42.56 -59.29
CA SER A 556 16.98 -42.59 -59.48
C SER A 556 16.06 -42.04 -58.41
#